data_AF-A0A2M8S9A2-F1
#
_entry.id   AF-A0A2M8S9A2-F1
#
_cell.length_a   1.000
_cell.length_b   1.000
_cell.length_c   1.000
_cell.angle_alpha   90.00
_cell.angle_beta   90.00
_cell.angle_gamma   90.00
#
_symmetry.space_group_name_H-M   'P 1'
#
loop_
_entity.id
_entity.type
_entity.pdbx_description
1 polymer ?
#
loop_
_entity_poly.entity_id
_entity_poly.type
_entity_poly.pdbx_seq_one_letter_code
_entity_poly.pdbx_strand_id
1 'polypeptide(L)' 'MKNLSLAKSYLDKAQKRLKILPLLLGEDDYSDVVRKAQEIVELALKGMLRQ' A
#
# COMPACT_ATOMS: atom_id res chain seq x y z
N MET A 1 -11.47 2.68 20.32
CA MET A 1 -12.20 2.00 19.22
C MET A 1 -11.98 2.59 17.81
N LYS A 2 -11.69 3.89 17.61
CA LYS A 2 -11.47 4.47 16.26
C LYS A 2 -10.12 4.10 15.59
N ASN A 3 -9.10 3.69 16.37
CA ASN A 3 -7.77 3.38 15.85
C ASN A 3 -7.74 2.07 15.05
N LEU A 4 -8.41 1.01 15.53
CA LEU A 4 -8.45 -0.29 14.86
C LEU A 4 -9.16 -0.25 13.50
N SER A 5 -10.28 0.50 13.40
CA SER A 5 -10.97 0.69 12.11
C SER A 5 -10.11 1.45 11.11
N LEU A 6 -9.32 2.42 11.58
CA LEU A 6 -8.43 3.19 10.74
C LEU A 6 -7.19 2.37 10.32
N ALA A 7 -6.61 1.58 11.23
CA ALA A 7 -5.52 0.66 10.95
C ALA A 7 -5.91 -0.33 9.84
N LYS A 8 -7.10 -0.94 9.97
CA LYS A 8 -7.66 -1.83 8.94
C LYS A 8 -7.85 -1.11 7.60
N SER A 9 -8.36 0.13 7.61
CA SER A 9 -8.52 0.92 6.39
C SER A 9 -7.19 1.17 5.67
N TYR A 10 -6.09 1.40 6.40
CA TYR A 10 -4.77 1.55 5.78
C TYR A 10 -4.28 0.24 5.15
N LEU A 11 -4.45 -0.89 5.84
CA LEU A 11 -4.06 -2.20 5.30
C LEU A 11 -4.87 -2.57 4.05
N ASP A 12 -6.19 -2.36 4.07
CA ASP A 12 -7.05 -2.58 2.90
C ASP A 12 -6.61 -1.72 1.69
N LYS A 13 -6.22 -0.47 1.95
CA LYS A 13 -5.70 0.45 0.92
C LYS A 13 -4.35 0.00 0.37
N ALA A 14 -3.48 -0.58 1.19
CA ALA A 14 -2.20 -1.13 0.77
C ALA A 14 -2.39 -2.35 -0.13
N GLN A 15 -3.25 -3.30 0.29
CA GLN A 15 -3.57 -4.51 -0.48
C GLN A 15 -4.20 -4.20 -1.84
N LYS A 16 -5.09 -3.21 -1.92
CA LYS A 16 -5.67 -2.77 -3.20
C LYS A 16 -4.61 -2.24 -4.16
N ARG A 17 -3.65 -1.44 -3.66
CA ARG A 17 -2.56 -0.89 -4.47
C ARG A 17 -1.57 -1.97 -4.91
N LEU A 18 -1.29 -2.96 -4.06
CA LEU A 18 -0.36 -4.05 -4.40
C LEU A 18 -0.69 -4.74 -5.72
N LYS A 19 -1.98 -4.83 -6.07
CA LYS A 19 -2.46 -5.45 -7.30
C LYS A 19 -1.97 -4.77 -8.58
N ILE A 20 -1.55 -3.50 -8.53
CA ILE A 20 -1.11 -2.76 -9.73
C ILE A 20 0.35 -3.01 -10.09
N LEU A 21 1.18 -3.46 -9.14
CA LEU A 21 2.63 -3.60 -9.37
C LEU A 21 2.97 -4.54 -10.53
N PRO A 22 2.32 -5.71 -10.72
CA PRO A 22 2.61 -6.58 -11.85
C PRO A 22 2.27 -5.95 -13.21
N LEU A 23 1.22 -5.10 -13.26
CA LEU A 23 0.83 -4.39 -14.49
C LEU A 23 1.92 -3.38 -14.87
N LEU A 24 2.30 -2.52 -13.93
CA LEU A 24 3.35 -1.51 -14.15
C LEU A 24 4.69 -2.15 -14.51
N LEU A 25 5.03 -3.27 -13.87
CA LEU A 25 6.23 -4.02 -14.21
C LEU A 25 6.17 -4.60 -15.62
N GLY A 26 5.01 -5.08 -16.06
CA GLY A 26 4.81 -5.60 -17.41
C GLY A 26 4.80 -4.50 -18.49
N GLU A 27 4.55 -3.26 -18.13
CA GLU A 27 4.63 -2.08 -19.01
C GLU A 27 6.01 -1.41 -18.99
N ASP A 28 7.00 -2.00 -18.34
CA ASP A 28 8.33 -1.44 -18.11
C ASP A 28 8.32 -0.06 -17.40
N ASP A 29 7.22 0.26 -16.69
CA ASP A 29 7.07 1.50 -15.93
C ASP A 29 7.71 1.37 -14.54
N TYR A 30 9.03 1.23 -14.55
CA TYR A 30 9.81 0.95 -13.34
C TYR A 30 9.74 2.09 -12.31
N SER A 31 9.63 3.34 -12.76
CA SER A 31 9.46 4.49 -11.86
C SER A 31 8.19 4.39 -11.04
N ASP A 32 7.06 4.05 -11.67
CA ASP A 32 5.80 3.93 -10.96
C ASP A 32 5.73 2.62 -10.14
N VAL A 33 6.39 1.54 -10.56
CA VAL A 33 6.57 0.34 -9.72
C VAL A 33 7.19 0.72 -8.37
N VAL A 34 8.34 1.41 -8.39
CA VAL A 34 9.06 1.80 -7.17
C VAL A 34 8.22 2.75 -6.32
N ARG A 35 7.60 3.76 -6.95
CA ARG A 35 6.73 4.72 -6.24
C ARG A 35 5.55 4.03 -5.57
N LYS A 36 4.86 3.13 -6.27
CA LYS A 36 3.70 2.41 -5.72
C LYS A 36 4.11 1.42 -4.65
N ALA A 37 5.24 0.75 -4.80
CA ALA A 37 5.79 -0.11 -3.75
C ALA A 37 6.06 0.69 -2.46
N GLN A 38 6.66 1.87 -2.56
CA GLN A 38 6.87 2.77 -1.41
C GLN A 38 5.54 3.16 -0.74
N GLU A 39 4.54 3.61 -1.50
CA GLU A 39 3.22 3.97 -0.97
C GLU A 39 2.55 2.79 -0.22
N ILE A 40 2.69 1.56 -0.73
CA ILE A 40 2.13 0.35 -0.10
C ILE A 40 2.77 0.10 1.25
N VAL A 41 4.11 0.16 1.34
CA VAL A 41 4.84 -0.01 2.60
C VAL A 41 4.47 1.08 3.60
N GLU A 42 4.36 2.33 3.16
CA GLU A 42 3.95 3.44 4.02
C GLU A 42 2.56 3.22 4.61
N LEU A 43 1.59 2.78 3.81
CA LEU A 43 0.23 2.47 4.27
C LEU A 43 0.23 1.29 5.26
N ALA A 44 0.98 0.23 4.98
CA ALA A 44 1.10 -0.91 5.87
C ALA A 44 1.68 -0.50 7.24
N LEU A 45 2.77 0.28 7.25
CA LEU A 45 3.38 0.81 8.47
C LEU A 45 2.44 1.74 9.24
N LYS A 46 1.73 2.64 8.54
CA LYS A 46 0.69 3.50 9.14
C LYS A 46 -0.41 2.67 9.82
N GLY A 47 -0.75 1.51 9.27
CA GLY A 47 -1.69 0.57 9.88
C GLY A 47 -1.11 -0.08 11.14
N MET A 48 0.09 -0.66 11.04
CA MET A 48 0.75 -1.40 12.13
C MET A 48 1.04 -0.54 13.36
N LEU A 49 1.43 0.73 13.15
CA LEU A 49 1.79 1.63 14.24
C LEU A 49 0.58 2.23 14.98
N ARG A 50 -0.65 1.98 14.51
CA ARG A 50 -1.87 2.41 15.18
C ARG A 50 -2.31 1.34 16.17
N GLN A 51 -1.82 1.46 17.40
CA GLN A 51 -2.31 0.75 18.58
C GLN A 51 -3.53 1.48 19.18
#